data_AF-A0A0N0AV14-F1
#
_entry.id   AF-A0A0N0AV14-F1
#
_cell.length_a   1.000
_cell.length_b   1.000
_cell.length_c   1.000
_cell.angle_alpha   90.00
_cell.angle_beta   90.00
_cell.angle_gamma   90.00
#
_symmetry.space_group_name_H-M   'P 1'
#
loop_
_entity.id
_entity.type
_entity.pdbx_description
1 polymer ?
#
loop_
_entity_poly.entity_id
_entity_poly.type
_entity_poly.pdbx_seq_one_letter_code
_entity_poly.pdbx_strand_id
1 'polypeptide(L)'
;MTDTYRISIDDRSGATLRGRVHIINPDAEEVPPGRDFALRMIVEVWHRIRHGYFFTSGEGNLPDDRLHVHLDELESVVEDPELKSSFELLMGLDHGTAVYLSDEQVAEIRAVHEIRDHEEKRAARQVLMERYGVRSLSVGNDGSPYVRTERDAHAFYERACEVVTEYRLGDVRNWPPPWDFGDEDDEDYDEDEYADKLAAMTLEDYPYVEFAITVNDARQVAHMGGGIHFATAIHGEFGRQ
;
A
#
# COMPACT_ATOMS: atom_id res chain seq x y z
N MET A 1 -9.68 4.18 -0.67
CA MET A 1 -9.53 2.77 -1.11
C MET A 1 -9.59 1.94 0.15
N THR A 2 -10.38 0.89 0.15
CA THR A 2 -10.47 -0.06 1.26
C THR A 2 -9.23 -0.94 1.22
N ASP A 3 -8.65 -1.26 2.38
CA ASP A 3 -7.52 -2.18 2.43
C ASP A 3 -7.95 -3.57 1.91
N THR A 4 -7.06 -4.18 1.16
CA THR A 4 -7.29 -5.45 0.47
C THR A 4 -6.60 -6.61 1.18
N TYR A 5 -5.39 -6.32 1.70
CA TYR A 5 -4.55 -7.30 2.35
C TYR A 5 -4.11 -6.82 3.73
N ARG A 6 -3.86 -7.77 4.61
CA ARG A 6 -3.09 -7.56 5.84
C ARG A 6 -1.80 -8.36 5.74
N ILE A 7 -0.66 -7.70 5.87
CA ILE A 7 0.65 -8.34 5.74
C ILE A 7 1.27 -8.47 7.13
N SER A 8 1.78 -9.66 7.45
CA SER A 8 2.63 -9.90 8.61
C SER A 8 4.03 -10.33 8.16
N ILE A 9 5.06 -9.75 8.75
CA ILE A 9 6.45 -10.21 8.59
C ILE A 9 6.76 -11.09 9.79
N ASP A 10 7.05 -12.36 9.55
CA ASP A 10 7.36 -13.32 10.62
C ASP A 10 8.86 -13.27 10.95
N ASP A 11 9.72 -13.14 9.95
CA ASP A 11 11.18 -13.10 10.13
C ASP A 11 11.92 -12.37 9.00
N ARG A 12 13.13 -11.87 9.32
CA ARG A 12 14.14 -11.44 8.36
C ARG A 12 15.47 -12.15 8.64
N SER A 13 15.95 -12.89 7.65
CA SER A 13 17.28 -13.51 7.68
C SER A 13 18.13 -12.99 6.53
N GLY A 14 19.00 -12.03 6.82
CA GLY A 14 19.88 -11.40 5.83
C GLY A 14 19.07 -10.62 4.78
N ALA A 15 19.12 -11.09 3.53
CA ALA A 15 18.39 -10.53 2.39
C ALA A 15 17.05 -11.20 2.11
N THR A 16 16.59 -12.09 3.01
CA THR A 16 15.33 -12.83 2.84
C THR A 16 14.32 -12.45 3.91
N LEU A 17 13.09 -12.19 3.49
CA LEU A 17 11.92 -11.98 4.32
C LEU A 17 10.98 -13.18 4.22
N ARG A 18 10.33 -13.50 5.34
CA ARG A 18 9.24 -14.46 5.40
C ARG A 18 8.07 -13.85 6.14
N GLY A 19 6.87 -14.22 5.74
CA GLY A 19 5.66 -13.66 6.31
C GLY A 19 4.41 -14.27 5.73
N ARG A 20 3.29 -13.61 6.00
CA ARG A 20 1.96 -13.98 5.49
C ARG A 20 1.28 -12.78 4.88
N VAL A 21 0.54 -13.02 3.80
CA VAL A 21 -0.42 -12.07 3.24
C VAL A 21 -1.80 -12.64 3.50
N HIS A 22 -2.57 -11.98 4.37
CA HIS A 22 -3.96 -12.31 4.64
C HIS A 22 -4.86 -11.53 3.68
N ILE A 23 -5.82 -12.22 3.08
CA ILE A 23 -6.85 -11.65 2.22
C ILE A 23 -7.98 -11.23 3.16
N ILE A 24 -8.21 -9.92 3.29
CA ILE A 24 -9.17 -9.36 4.25
C ILE A 24 -10.37 -8.68 3.58
N ASN A 25 -10.42 -8.69 2.26
CA ASN A 25 -11.42 -8.00 1.48
C ASN A 25 -11.91 -8.90 0.33
N PRO A 26 -13.25 -9.00 0.11
CA PRO A 26 -13.82 -9.78 -0.99
C PRO A 26 -13.35 -9.35 -2.38
N ASP A 27 -12.90 -8.10 -2.55
CA ASP A 27 -12.39 -7.60 -3.83
C ASP A 27 -11.02 -8.22 -4.21
N ALA A 28 -10.37 -8.96 -3.30
CA ALA A 28 -9.19 -9.76 -3.62
C ALA A 28 -9.50 -11.26 -3.69
N GLU A 29 -9.40 -11.80 -4.90
CA GLU A 29 -9.55 -13.23 -5.16
C GLU A 29 -8.27 -14.02 -4.80
N GLU A 30 -7.09 -13.42 -4.98
CA GLU A 30 -5.80 -14.09 -4.81
C GLU A 30 -4.68 -13.11 -4.42
N VAL A 31 -3.63 -13.60 -3.77
CA VAL A 31 -2.42 -12.82 -3.51
C VAL A 31 -1.62 -12.68 -4.81
N PRO A 32 -1.26 -11.46 -5.25
CA PRO A 32 -0.54 -11.28 -6.51
C PRO A 32 0.83 -11.97 -6.51
N PRO A 33 1.15 -12.78 -7.53
CA PRO A 33 2.41 -13.53 -7.60
C PRO A 33 3.59 -12.71 -8.16
N GLY A 34 3.35 -11.45 -8.53
CA GLY A 34 4.32 -10.57 -9.15
C GLY A 34 5.44 -10.09 -8.22
N ARG A 35 6.65 -9.94 -8.76
CA ARG A 35 7.77 -9.33 -8.03
C ARG A 35 7.54 -7.86 -7.71
N ASP A 36 6.76 -7.16 -8.52
CA ASP A 36 6.31 -5.80 -8.26
C ASP A 36 5.46 -5.73 -6.98
N PHE A 37 4.57 -6.69 -6.74
CA PHE A 37 3.84 -6.78 -5.48
C PHE A 37 4.82 -6.94 -4.29
N ALA A 38 5.79 -7.86 -4.41
CA ALA A 38 6.82 -8.04 -3.39
C ALA A 38 7.63 -6.78 -3.12
N LEU A 39 8.05 -6.05 -4.17
CA LEU A 39 8.79 -4.80 -4.02
C LEU A 39 7.91 -3.70 -3.40
N ARG A 40 6.64 -3.58 -3.79
CA ARG A 40 5.71 -2.62 -3.20
C ARG A 40 5.56 -2.81 -1.70
N MET A 41 5.46 -4.05 -1.22
CA MET A 41 5.41 -4.32 0.22
C MET A 41 6.63 -3.75 0.95
N ILE A 42 7.84 -3.93 0.39
CA ILE A 42 9.09 -3.42 0.99
C ILE A 42 9.09 -1.88 1.01
N VAL A 43 8.73 -1.25 -0.11
CA VAL A 43 8.73 0.20 -0.30
C VAL A 43 7.67 0.87 0.60
N GLU A 44 6.49 0.28 0.71
CA GLU A 44 5.38 0.76 1.54
C GLU A 44 5.78 0.85 3.01
N VAL A 45 6.42 -0.19 3.56
CA VAL A 45 6.86 -0.17 4.96
C VAL A 45 7.92 0.90 5.19
N TRP A 46 8.87 1.06 4.26
CA TRP A 46 9.86 2.14 4.34
C TRP A 46 9.16 3.52 4.37
N HIS A 47 8.18 3.73 3.48
CA HIS A 47 7.43 4.98 3.41
C HIS A 47 6.63 5.24 4.70
N ARG A 48 5.98 4.22 5.25
CA ARG A 48 5.22 4.30 6.51
C ARG A 48 6.10 4.68 7.69
N ILE A 49 7.26 4.03 7.83
CA ILE A 49 8.25 4.36 8.88
C ILE A 49 8.67 5.82 8.75
N ARG A 50 9.08 6.24 7.55
CA ARG A 50 9.60 7.59 7.32
C ARG A 50 8.59 8.69 7.62
N HIS A 51 7.30 8.45 7.35
CA HIS A 51 6.26 9.45 7.55
C HIS A 51 5.43 9.25 8.82
N GLY A 52 5.73 8.22 9.62
CA GLY A 52 4.96 7.88 10.82
C GLY A 52 3.51 7.47 10.50
N TYR A 53 3.25 6.89 9.33
CA TYR A 53 1.90 6.51 8.90
C TYR A 53 1.60 5.05 9.25
N PHE A 54 0.88 4.86 10.36
CA PHE A 54 0.42 3.54 10.82
C PHE A 54 -1.06 3.62 11.11
N PHE A 55 -1.83 2.69 10.53
CA PHE A 55 -3.26 2.63 10.74
C PHE A 55 -3.58 1.94 12.07
N THR A 56 -4.47 2.57 12.83
CA THR A 56 -5.18 1.91 13.91
C THR A 56 -6.50 1.40 13.38
N SER A 57 -6.80 0.12 13.54
CA SER A 57 -7.96 -0.57 12.96
C SER A 57 -9.31 -0.13 13.53
N GLY A 58 -9.34 0.78 14.50
CA GLY A 58 -10.57 1.34 15.06
C GLY A 58 -11.37 0.27 15.83
N GLU A 59 -12.69 0.20 15.61
CA GLU A 59 -13.60 -0.75 16.26
C GLU A 59 -13.69 -2.13 15.55
N GLY A 60 -12.80 -2.41 14.59
CA GLY A 60 -12.76 -3.67 13.85
C GLY A 60 -12.06 -4.82 14.58
N ASN A 61 -12.26 -6.04 14.08
CA ASN A 61 -11.63 -7.27 14.56
C ASN A 61 -10.18 -7.48 14.04
N LEU A 62 -9.71 -6.62 13.13
CA LEU A 62 -8.35 -6.66 12.60
C LEU A 62 -7.37 -5.95 13.55
N PRO A 63 -6.12 -6.42 13.67
CA PRO A 63 -5.14 -5.77 14.54
C PRO A 63 -4.68 -4.42 13.99
N ASP A 64 -4.21 -3.54 14.88
CA ASP A 64 -3.52 -2.29 14.53
C ASP A 64 -2.22 -2.55 13.78
N ASP A 65 -1.80 -1.62 12.92
CA ASP A 65 -0.47 -1.61 12.34
C ASP A 65 0.60 -1.59 13.43
N ARG A 66 1.67 -2.36 13.21
CA ARG A 66 2.73 -2.56 14.19
C ARG A 66 4.08 -2.65 13.51
N LEU A 67 5.10 -2.14 14.20
CA LEU A 67 6.51 -2.35 13.87
C LEU A 67 7.17 -3.34 14.83
N HIS A 68 8.26 -3.94 14.37
CA HIS A 68 9.07 -4.85 15.17
C HIS A 68 9.90 -4.15 16.27
N VAL A 69 10.17 -2.85 16.10
CA VAL A 69 10.87 -1.96 17.05
C VAL A 69 10.24 -0.56 17.01
N HIS A 70 10.68 0.33 17.91
CA HIS A 70 10.18 1.71 17.95
C HIS A 70 10.64 2.52 16.71
N LEU A 71 9.86 3.53 16.31
CA LEU A 71 10.14 4.35 15.12
C LEU A 71 11.51 5.02 15.16
N ASP A 72 11.90 5.56 16.33
CA ASP A 72 13.19 6.23 16.53
C ASP A 72 14.39 5.30 16.23
N GLU A 73 14.23 3.99 16.40
CA GLU A 73 15.29 3.01 16.11
C GLU A 73 15.43 2.77 14.60
N LEU A 74 14.35 2.95 13.83
CA LEU A 74 14.32 2.73 12.38
C LEU A 74 14.61 4.01 11.58
N GLU A 75 14.54 5.19 12.20
CA GLU A 75 14.78 6.47 11.53
C GLU A 75 16.13 6.49 10.82
N SER A 76 17.20 6.07 11.51
CA SER A 76 18.56 6.01 10.94
C SER A 76 18.69 5.03 9.76
N VAL A 77 17.85 3.99 9.71
CA VAL A 77 17.85 3.00 8.63
C VAL A 77 17.14 3.54 7.39
N VAL A 78 16.00 4.20 7.58
CA VAL A 78 15.22 4.76 6.46
C VAL A 78 15.80 6.06 5.91
N GLU A 79 16.60 6.78 6.71
CA GLU A 79 17.30 8.01 6.34
C GLU A 79 18.72 7.77 5.78
N ASP A 80 19.17 6.52 5.61
CA ASP A 80 20.40 6.22 4.87
C ASP A 80 20.33 6.85 3.46
N PRO A 81 21.26 7.73 3.06
CA PRO A 81 21.13 8.53 1.84
C PRO A 81 21.03 7.70 0.55
N GLU A 82 21.75 6.57 0.46
CA GLU A 82 21.75 5.71 -0.72
C GLU A 82 20.42 4.98 -0.84
N LEU A 83 19.95 4.35 0.25
CA LEU A 83 18.68 3.64 0.28
C LEU A 83 17.50 4.58 0.09
N LYS A 84 17.52 5.73 0.77
CA LYS A 84 16.49 6.76 0.69
C LYS A 84 16.29 7.22 -0.75
N SER A 85 17.35 7.56 -1.46
CA SER A 85 17.26 7.99 -2.86
C SER A 85 16.68 6.88 -3.75
N SER A 86 17.06 5.63 -3.49
CA SER A 86 16.50 4.47 -4.20
C SER A 86 15.01 4.27 -3.93
N PHE A 87 14.57 4.35 -2.67
CA PHE A 87 13.17 4.18 -2.31
C PHE A 87 12.30 5.36 -2.77
N GLU A 88 12.80 6.59 -2.73
CA GLU A 88 12.11 7.75 -3.30
C GLU A 88 11.89 7.60 -4.81
N LEU A 89 12.90 7.08 -5.53
CA LEU A 89 12.74 6.74 -6.94
C LEU A 89 11.64 5.70 -7.14
N LEU A 90 11.64 4.61 -6.37
CA LEU A 90 10.63 3.56 -6.45
C LEU A 90 9.22 4.09 -6.15
N MET A 91 9.06 4.93 -5.12
CA MET A 91 7.81 5.63 -4.82
C MET A 91 7.35 6.52 -5.97
N GLY A 92 8.29 7.26 -6.59
CA GLY A 92 8.00 8.11 -7.74
C GLY A 92 7.56 7.31 -8.97
N LEU A 93 8.16 6.14 -9.22
CA LEU A 93 7.72 5.23 -10.29
C LEU A 93 6.33 4.65 -10.01
N ASP A 94 6.02 4.31 -8.75
CA ASP A 94 4.77 3.62 -8.40
C ASP A 94 3.58 4.54 -8.14
N HIS A 95 3.79 5.76 -7.65
CA HIS A 95 2.72 6.70 -7.34
C HIS A 95 2.78 8.01 -8.14
N GLY A 96 3.82 8.19 -8.95
CA GLY A 96 4.18 9.47 -9.54
C GLY A 96 4.97 10.34 -8.57
N THR A 97 5.89 11.14 -9.11
CA THR A 97 6.68 12.10 -8.32
C THR A 97 5.89 13.38 -8.10
N ALA A 98 5.87 13.89 -6.87
CA ALA A 98 5.32 15.21 -6.58
C ALA A 98 6.23 16.30 -7.16
N VAL A 99 5.67 17.11 -8.07
CA VAL A 99 6.27 18.29 -8.66
C VAL A 99 5.62 19.50 -8.00
N TYR A 100 6.40 20.22 -7.19
CA TYR A 100 5.95 21.46 -6.58
C TYR A 100 5.88 22.57 -7.62
N LEU A 101 4.81 23.34 -7.52
CA LEU A 101 4.48 24.39 -8.47
C LEU A 101 5.10 25.72 -8.06
N SER A 102 5.32 26.61 -9.03
CA SER A 102 5.74 27.99 -8.73
C SER A 102 4.64 28.76 -8.00
N ASP A 103 4.99 29.86 -7.32
CA ASP A 103 4.02 30.71 -6.61
C ASP A 103 2.86 31.17 -7.50
N GLU A 104 3.14 31.44 -8.78
CA GLU A 104 2.14 31.83 -9.78
C GLU A 104 1.16 30.67 -10.06
N GLN A 105 1.67 29.46 -10.29
CA GLN A 105 0.87 28.26 -10.52
C GLN A 105 0.07 27.86 -9.26
N VAL A 106 0.65 28.06 -8.07
CA VAL A 106 -0.03 27.90 -6.78
C VAL A 106 -1.22 28.86 -6.68
N ALA A 107 -1.04 30.13 -7.06
CA ALA A 107 -2.10 31.13 -7.05
C ALA A 107 -3.23 30.76 -8.02
N GLU A 108 -2.91 30.26 -9.23
CA GLU A 108 -3.91 29.76 -10.19
C GLU A 108 -4.76 28.62 -9.60
N ILE A 109 -4.12 27.63 -8.95
CA ILE A 109 -4.85 26.50 -8.34
C ILE A 109 -5.69 26.95 -7.16
N ARG A 110 -5.18 27.86 -6.32
CA ARG A 110 -5.95 28.42 -5.20
C ARG A 110 -7.18 29.17 -5.69
N ALA A 111 -7.04 29.98 -6.74
CA ALA A 111 -8.16 30.69 -7.36
C ALA A 111 -9.25 29.71 -7.85
N VAL A 112 -8.87 28.58 -8.46
CA VAL A 112 -9.83 27.53 -8.85
C VAL A 112 -10.49 26.88 -7.64
N HIS A 113 -9.76 26.68 -6.54
CA HIS A 113 -10.34 26.14 -5.31
C HIS A 113 -11.37 27.07 -4.65
N GLU A 114 -11.22 28.39 -4.80
CA GLU A 114 -12.12 29.42 -4.28
C GLU A 114 -13.43 29.56 -5.08
N ILE A 115 -13.51 28.98 -6.29
CA ILE A 115 -14.75 28.95 -7.09
C ILE A 115 -15.82 28.18 -6.31
N ARG A 116 -16.96 28.84 -6.05
CA ARG A 116 -18.08 28.26 -5.28
C ARG A 116 -18.99 27.39 -6.14
N ASP A 117 -19.12 27.71 -7.41
CA ASP A 117 -19.92 26.93 -8.34
C ASP A 117 -19.19 25.62 -8.70
N HIS A 118 -19.88 24.49 -8.57
CA HIS A 118 -19.26 23.18 -8.75
C HIS A 118 -18.94 22.86 -10.21
N GLU A 119 -19.76 23.31 -11.16
CA GLU A 119 -19.53 23.04 -12.58
C GLU A 119 -18.40 23.92 -13.12
N GLU A 120 -18.40 25.20 -12.77
CA GLU A 120 -17.33 26.15 -13.11
C GLU A 120 -16.00 25.69 -12.51
N LYS A 121 -16.01 25.28 -11.23
CA LYS A 121 -14.82 24.74 -10.56
C LYS A 121 -14.29 23.49 -11.26
N ARG A 122 -15.18 22.57 -11.66
CA ARG A 122 -14.78 21.34 -12.37
C ARG A 122 -14.18 21.68 -13.74
N ALA A 123 -14.79 22.59 -14.49
CA ALA A 123 -14.28 23.03 -15.80
C ALA A 123 -12.92 23.73 -15.68
N ALA A 124 -12.76 24.66 -14.73
CA ALA A 124 -11.50 25.35 -14.49
C ALA A 124 -10.39 24.39 -14.03
N ARG A 125 -10.73 23.39 -13.21
CA ARG A 125 -9.80 22.33 -12.79
C ARG A 125 -9.35 21.48 -13.98
N GLN A 126 -10.26 21.13 -14.89
CA GLN A 126 -9.94 20.37 -16.11
C GLN A 126 -8.98 21.13 -17.03
N VAL A 127 -9.20 22.44 -17.23
CA VAL A 127 -8.30 23.29 -18.04
C VAL A 127 -6.89 23.33 -17.45
N LEU A 128 -6.75 23.41 -16.12
CA LEU A 128 -5.45 23.37 -15.47
C LEU A 128 -4.77 22.00 -15.60
N MET A 129 -5.54 20.91 -15.47
CA MET A 129 -5.05 19.54 -15.67
C MET A 129 -4.49 19.35 -17.10
N GLU A 130 -5.22 19.80 -18.11
CA GLU A 130 -4.76 19.74 -19.51
C GLU A 130 -3.54 20.61 -19.76
N ARG A 131 -3.52 21.84 -19.23
CA ARG A 131 -2.39 22.77 -19.36
C ARG A 131 -1.10 22.19 -18.79
N TYR A 132 -1.18 21.54 -17.62
CA TYR A 132 -0.03 20.95 -16.96
C TYR A 132 0.22 19.48 -17.38
N GLY A 133 -0.62 18.91 -18.25
CA GLY A 133 -0.48 17.54 -18.76
C GLY A 133 -0.68 16.48 -17.69
N VAL A 134 -1.54 16.70 -16.69
CA VAL A 134 -1.65 15.86 -15.50
C VAL A 134 -3.06 15.40 -15.23
N ARG A 135 -3.21 14.18 -14.70
CA ARG A 135 -4.52 13.58 -14.45
C ARG A 135 -5.17 14.05 -13.16
N SER A 136 -4.42 14.67 -12.26
CA SER A 136 -4.94 15.23 -11.02
C SER A 136 -4.10 16.40 -10.50
N LEU A 137 -4.77 17.35 -9.87
CA LEU A 137 -4.17 18.39 -9.04
C LEU A 137 -4.35 17.99 -7.59
N SER A 138 -3.25 17.89 -6.84
CA SER A 138 -3.23 17.43 -5.44
C SER A 138 -2.73 18.55 -4.52
N VAL A 139 -2.98 18.40 -3.21
CA VAL A 139 -2.53 19.34 -2.20
C VAL A 139 -1.76 18.55 -1.13
N GLY A 140 -0.59 19.04 -0.75
CA GLY A 140 0.23 18.47 0.32
C GLY A 140 -0.39 18.67 1.69
N ASN A 141 0.13 17.95 2.68
CA ASN A 141 -0.32 18.08 4.07
C ASN A 141 -0.06 19.48 4.65
N ASP A 142 0.90 20.22 4.09
CA ASP A 142 1.21 21.61 4.41
C ASP A 142 0.29 22.63 3.68
N GLY A 143 -0.65 22.15 2.86
CA GLY A 143 -1.54 22.97 2.05
C GLY A 143 -0.91 23.48 0.75
N SER A 144 0.32 23.09 0.43
CA SER A 144 1.00 23.46 -0.82
C SER A 144 0.44 22.62 -1.98
N PRO A 145 -0.10 23.25 -3.05
CA PRO A 145 -0.56 22.47 -4.19
C PRO A 145 0.64 21.91 -4.95
N TYR A 146 0.51 20.66 -5.37
CA TYR A 146 1.49 19.98 -6.19
C TYR A 146 0.79 19.18 -7.28
N VAL A 147 1.57 18.85 -8.30
CA VAL A 147 1.18 17.96 -9.38
C VAL A 147 1.92 16.65 -9.20
N ARG A 148 1.29 15.51 -9.50
CA ARG A 148 2.01 14.23 -9.60
C ARG A 148 2.28 13.89 -11.06
N THR A 149 3.50 13.47 -11.35
CA THR A 149 3.81 12.88 -12.66
C THR A 149 2.99 11.61 -12.87
N GLU A 150 2.89 11.17 -14.12
CA GLU A 150 2.31 9.86 -14.39
C GLU A 150 3.15 8.76 -13.74
N ARG A 151 2.46 7.72 -13.28
CA ARG A 151 3.06 6.50 -12.77
C ARG A 151 3.70 5.72 -13.91
N ASP A 152 4.89 5.18 -13.67
CA ASP A 152 5.57 4.29 -14.62
C ASP A 152 5.65 2.87 -14.06
N ALA A 153 4.54 2.15 -14.24
CA ALA A 153 4.37 0.78 -13.75
C ALA A 153 5.38 -0.20 -14.35
N HIS A 154 5.81 0.03 -15.60
CA HIS A 154 6.74 -0.84 -16.30
C HIS A 154 8.15 -0.67 -15.76
N ALA A 155 8.62 0.58 -15.64
CA ALA A 155 9.91 0.85 -15.02
C ALA A 155 9.96 0.37 -13.57
N PHE A 156 8.86 0.50 -12.81
CA PHE A 156 8.78 -0.08 -11.47
C PHE A 156 8.94 -1.61 -11.50
N TYR A 157 8.27 -2.31 -12.42
CA TYR A 157 8.40 -3.75 -12.59
C TYR A 157 9.82 -4.18 -12.99
N GLU A 158 10.49 -3.44 -13.88
CA GLU A 158 11.89 -3.69 -14.22
C GLU A 158 12.79 -3.61 -12.98
N ARG A 159 12.61 -2.57 -12.16
CA ARG A 159 13.30 -2.46 -10.86
C ARG A 159 12.96 -3.59 -9.91
N ALA A 160 11.71 -4.02 -9.88
CA ALA A 160 11.29 -5.17 -9.08
C ALA A 160 12.02 -6.45 -9.52
N CYS A 161 12.24 -6.66 -10.81
CA CYS A 161 13.01 -7.80 -11.31
C CYS A 161 14.50 -7.73 -10.95
N GLU A 162 15.09 -6.53 -10.89
CA GLU A 162 16.48 -6.32 -10.47
C GLU A 162 16.64 -6.54 -8.96
N VAL A 163 15.74 -5.98 -8.16
CA VAL A 163 15.79 -5.95 -6.69
C VAL A 163 15.34 -7.28 -6.09
N VAL A 164 14.15 -7.75 -6.46
CA VAL A 164 13.58 -9.00 -5.96
C VAL A 164 14.07 -10.14 -6.82
N THR A 165 15.10 -10.83 -6.34
CA THR A 165 15.71 -11.98 -7.03
C THR A 165 14.78 -13.19 -7.03
N GLU A 166 13.98 -13.34 -5.97
CA GLU A 166 13.02 -14.43 -5.81
C GLU A 166 11.82 -13.99 -4.97
N TYR A 167 10.63 -14.39 -5.41
CA TYR A 167 9.37 -14.25 -4.67
C TYR A 167 8.60 -15.56 -4.80
N ARG A 168 8.29 -16.19 -3.68
CA ARG A 168 7.55 -17.45 -3.62
C ARG A 168 6.32 -17.28 -2.75
N LEU A 169 5.22 -17.85 -3.22
CA LEU A 169 3.96 -17.98 -2.49
C LEU A 169 3.72 -19.45 -2.17
N GLY A 170 3.21 -19.73 -0.98
CA GLY A 170 2.71 -21.03 -0.58
C GLY A 170 1.27 -21.25 -1.03
N ASP A 171 0.67 -22.33 -0.53
CA ASP A 171 -0.75 -22.61 -0.74
C ASP A 171 -1.62 -21.70 0.14
N VAL A 172 -2.81 -21.35 -0.34
CA VAL A 172 -3.81 -20.64 0.45
C VAL A 172 -4.26 -21.51 1.63
N ARG A 173 -4.24 -20.93 2.82
CA ARG A 173 -4.76 -21.50 4.06
C ARG A 173 -6.07 -20.81 4.44
N ASN A 174 -6.88 -21.47 5.27
CA ASN A 174 -8.13 -20.93 5.82
C ASN A 174 -9.15 -20.46 4.78
N TRP A 175 -9.28 -21.23 3.70
CA TRP A 175 -10.37 -21.09 2.72
C TRP A 175 -11.55 -22.00 3.11
N PRO A 176 -12.83 -21.60 2.98
CA PRO A 176 -13.34 -20.35 2.39
C PRO A 176 -13.23 -19.11 3.28
N PRO A 177 -13.26 -17.89 2.70
CA PRO A 177 -13.19 -16.62 3.44
C PRO A 177 -14.43 -16.35 4.28
N PRO A 178 -14.35 -15.39 5.22
CA PRO A 178 -15.47 -15.06 6.10
C PRO A 178 -16.71 -14.52 5.41
N TRP A 179 -16.54 -13.77 4.33
CA TRP A 179 -17.66 -13.23 3.53
C TRP A 179 -18.36 -14.28 2.67
N ASP A 180 -17.87 -15.52 2.64
CA ASP A 180 -18.57 -16.66 2.07
C ASP A 180 -19.40 -17.42 3.13
N PHE A 181 -19.37 -16.99 4.40
CA PHE A 181 -20.21 -17.59 5.45
C PHE A 181 -21.62 -17.00 5.42
N GLY A 182 -22.53 -17.71 4.77
CA GLY A 182 -23.93 -17.29 4.65
C GLY A 182 -24.13 -16.53 3.35
N ASP A 183 -25.08 -16.99 2.54
CA ASP A 183 -25.55 -16.25 1.38
C ASP A 183 -26.69 -15.35 1.89
N GLU A 184 -26.63 -14.04 1.64
CA GLU A 184 -27.75 -13.13 1.99
C GLU A 184 -29.06 -13.56 1.30
N ASP A 185 -28.96 -14.34 0.21
CA ASP A 185 -30.08 -14.94 -0.50
C ASP A 185 -30.56 -16.28 0.11
N ASP A 186 -29.92 -16.79 1.17
CA ASP A 186 -30.36 -18.00 1.90
C ASP A 186 -31.50 -17.66 2.88
N GLU A 187 -32.55 -18.49 2.90
CA GLU A 187 -33.72 -18.30 3.78
C GLU A 187 -33.35 -18.44 5.27
N ASP A 188 -32.22 -19.10 5.57
CA ASP A 188 -31.67 -19.31 6.90
C ASP A 188 -30.55 -18.30 7.28
N TYR A 189 -30.33 -17.23 6.49
CA TYR A 189 -29.34 -16.20 6.81
C TYR A 189 -29.73 -15.39 8.06
N ASP A 190 -28.86 -15.40 9.06
CA ASP A 190 -28.98 -14.59 10.29
C ASP A 190 -27.84 -13.56 10.33
N GLU A 191 -28.19 -12.28 10.10
CA GLU A 191 -27.26 -11.15 10.09
C GLU A 191 -26.58 -10.95 11.45
N ASP A 192 -27.29 -11.21 12.56
CA ASP A 192 -26.75 -11.07 13.91
C ASP A 192 -25.74 -12.19 14.18
N GLU A 193 -26.03 -13.44 13.77
CA GLU A 193 -25.09 -14.57 13.88
C GLU A 193 -23.83 -14.33 13.02
N TYR A 194 -23.99 -13.82 11.80
CA TYR A 194 -22.87 -13.46 10.93
C TYR A 194 -22.01 -12.36 11.56
N ALA A 195 -22.62 -11.30 12.09
CA ALA A 195 -21.92 -10.20 12.75
C ALA A 195 -21.18 -10.67 14.01
N ASP A 196 -21.79 -11.49 14.86
CA ASP A 196 -21.17 -12.06 16.05
C ASP A 196 -19.97 -12.96 15.69
N LYS A 197 -20.10 -13.77 14.63
CA LYS A 197 -19.00 -14.59 14.13
C LYS A 197 -17.85 -13.74 13.63
N LEU A 198 -18.13 -12.70 12.83
CA LEU A 198 -17.11 -11.78 12.33
C LEU A 198 -16.41 -11.05 13.48
N ALA A 199 -17.17 -10.61 14.49
CA ALA A 199 -16.62 -9.93 15.68
C ALA A 199 -15.71 -10.85 16.52
N ALA A 200 -15.98 -12.17 16.55
CA ALA A 200 -15.16 -13.15 17.25
C ALA A 200 -13.90 -13.57 16.47
N MET A 201 -13.86 -13.35 15.16
CA MET A 201 -12.72 -13.72 14.33
C MET A 201 -11.48 -12.88 14.63
N THR A 202 -10.34 -13.52 14.47
CA THR A 202 -9.02 -12.90 14.51
C THR A 202 -8.40 -12.91 13.12
N LEU A 203 -7.30 -12.19 12.94
CA LEU A 203 -6.55 -12.19 11.67
C LEU A 203 -6.16 -13.60 11.20
N GLU A 204 -5.89 -14.52 12.13
CA GLU A 204 -5.52 -15.90 11.82
C GLU A 204 -6.67 -16.69 11.20
N ASP A 205 -7.93 -16.25 11.37
CA ASP A 205 -9.10 -16.94 10.80
C ASP A 205 -9.37 -16.52 9.34
N TYR A 206 -8.72 -15.45 8.85
CA TYR A 206 -8.82 -15.03 7.46
C TYR A 206 -7.95 -15.91 6.54
N PRO A 207 -8.32 -16.06 5.25
CA PRO A 207 -7.46 -16.74 4.30
C PRO A 207 -6.12 -16.06 4.19
N TYR A 208 -5.05 -16.85 4.12
CA TYR A 208 -3.71 -16.30 3.99
C TYR A 208 -2.80 -17.18 3.16
N VAL A 209 -1.74 -16.57 2.63
CA VAL A 209 -0.66 -17.24 1.92
C VAL A 209 0.66 -16.90 2.60
N GLU A 210 1.45 -17.93 2.89
CA GLU A 210 2.84 -17.73 3.33
C GLU A 210 3.70 -17.28 2.16
N PHE A 211 4.62 -16.35 2.39
CA PHE A 211 5.53 -15.88 1.35
C PHE A 211 7.00 -15.95 1.78
N ALA A 212 7.87 -15.99 0.78
CA ALA A 212 9.29 -15.71 0.92
C ALA A 212 9.74 -14.73 -0.16
N ILE A 213 10.41 -13.65 0.24
CA ILE A 213 11.01 -12.66 -0.67
C ILE A 213 12.51 -12.66 -0.44
N THR A 214 13.30 -12.80 -1.51
CA THR A 214 14.76 -12.63 -1.45
C THR A 214 15.17 -11.48 -2.35
N VAL A 215 15.88 -10.51 -1.77
CA VAL A 215 16.39 -9.34 -2.49
C VAL A 215 17.88 -9.46 -2.81
N ASN A 216 18.35 -8.66 -3.75
CA ASN A 216 19.73 -8.71 -4.20
C ASN A 216 20.73 -8.09 -3.19
N ASP A 217 20.26 -7.20 -2.31
CA ASP A 217 21.06 -6.54 -1.27
C ASP A 217 20.26 -6.50 0.04
N ALA A 218 20.81 -7.05 1.12
CA ALA A 218 20.18 -7.07 2.44
C ALA A 218 19.83 -5.67 2.97
N ARG A 219 20.51 -4.63 2.49
CA ARG A 219 20.20 -3.23 2.83
C ARG A 219 18.79 -2.82 2.40
N GLN A 220 18.24 -3.39 1.32
CA GLN A 220 16.88 -3.09 0.84
C GLN A 220 15.78 -3.61 1.77
N VAL A 221 16.10 -4.50 2.69
CA VAL A 221 15.15 -5.02 3.69
C VAL A 221 15.62 -4.72 5.11
N ALA A 222 16.56 -3.80 5.29
CA ALA A 222 17.13 -3.49 6.61
C ALA A 222 16.09 -2.90 7.57
N HIS A 223 15.10 -2.16 7.05
CA HIS A 223 13.98 -1.61 7.82
C HIS A 223 12.88 -2.64 8.14
N MET A 224 13.04 -3.87 7.67
CA MET A 224 12.07 -4.95 7.86
C MET A 224 12.51 -5.89 8.99
N GLY A 225 11.55 -6.44 9.71
CA GLY A 225 11.81 -7.37 10.81
C GLY A 225 10.55 -8.11 11.25
N GLY A 226 10.76 -9.22 11.96
CA GLY A 226 9.67 -10.05 12.48
C GLY A 226 8.79 -9.28 13.47
N GLY A 227 7.47 -9.39 13.34
CA GLY A 227 6.49 -8.67 14.14
C GLY A 227 5.98 -7.36 13.51
N ILE A 228 6.37 -7.05 12.27
CA ILE A 228 5.70 -6.01 11.48
C ILE A 228 4.33 -6.52 11.04
N HIS A 229 3.30 -5.69 11.20
CA HIS A 229 1.95 -5.92 10.67
C HIS A 229 1.43 -4.63 10.04
N PHE A 230 0.85 -4.72 8.84
CA PHE A 230 0.20 -3.56 8.25
C PHE A 230 -0.93 -3.94 7.28
N ALA A 231 -1.98 -3.12 7.25
CA ALA A 231 -3.04 -3.22 6.24
C ALA A 231 -2.67 -2.42 5.00
N THR A 232 -3.04 -2.90 3.83
CA THR A 232 -2.70 -2.25 2.57
C THR A 232 -3.71 -2.52 1.46
N ALA A 233 -3.82 -1.56 0.54
CA ALA A 233 -4.48 -1.69 -0.76
C ALA A 233 -3.46 -1.83 -1.92
N ILE A 234 -2.24 -2.35 -1.64
CA ILE A 234 -1.28 -2.67 -2.71
C ILE A 234 -1.90 -3.71 -3.64
N HIS A 235 -1.81 -3.45 -4.93
CA HIS A 235 -2.12 -4.43 -5.98
C HIS A 235 -0.83 -4.91 -6.64
N GLY A 236 -0.85 -6.06 -7.32
CA GLY A 236 0.22 -6.48 -8.23
C GLY A 236 -0.32 -6.44 -9.66
N GLU A 237 0.47 -5.94 -10.61
CA GLU A 237 0.01 -5.72 -11.99
C GLU A 237 0.63 -6.66 -13.00
N PHE A 238 1.82 -7.15 -12.71
CA PHE A 238 2.58 -8.00 -13.60
C PHE A 238 2.88 -9.33 -12.92
N GLY A 239 3.01 -10.42 -13.68
CA GLY A 239 3.38 -11.72 -13.12
C GLY A 239 2.29 -12.80 -13.12
N ARG A 240 1.13 -12.58 -13.74
CA ARG A 240 0.31 -13.71 -14.23
C ARG A 240 1.07 -14.37 -15.38
N GLN A 241 1.76 -15.47 -15.09
CA GLN A 241 2.20 -16.43 -16.10
C GLN A 241 1.15 -17.53 -16.25
#